data_AF-A0A961WH45-F1
#
_entry.id   AF-A0A961WH45-F1
#
_cell.length_a   1.000
_cell.length_b   1.000
_cell.length_c   1.000
_cell.angle_alpha   90.00
_cell.angle_beta   90.00
_cell.angle_gamma   90.00
#
_symmetry.space_group_name_H-M   'P 1'
#
loop_
_entity.id
_entity.type
_entity.pdbx_description
1 polymer ?
#
loop_
_entity_poly.entity_id
_entity_poly.type
_entity_poly.pdbx_seq_one_letter_code
_entity_poly.pdbx_strand_id
1 'polypeptide(L)' 'MATSWSPDSWRSKPIVQVPDYPEPAALAEVEDKLSTFPPLVFAG' A
#
# COMPACT_ATOMS: atom_id res chain seq x y z
N MET A 1 3.00 -12.95 -20.48
CA MET A 1 1.77 -13.18 -19.69
C MET A 1 1.46 -11.87 -18.96
N ALA A 2 0.22 -11.39 -18.98
CA ALA A 2 -0.14 -10.22 -18.19
C ALA A 2 0.03 -10.58 -16.71
N THR A 3 0.82 -9.80 -15.96
CA THR A 3 0.87 -9.94 -14.50
C THR A 3 -0.53 -9.64 -13.97
N SER A 4 -1.10 -10.56 -13.19
CA SER A 4 -2.40 -10.34 -12.55
C SER A 4 -2.31 -9.09 -11.69
N TRP A 5 -3.23 -8.16 -11.88
CA TRP A 5 -3.29 -6.95 -11.07
C TRP A 5 -3.70 -7.29 -9.63
N SER A 6 -2.99 -6.71 -8.67
CA SER A 6 -3.34 -6.68 -7.26
C SER A 6 -3.01 -5.30 -6.67
N PRO A 7 -3.64 -4.88 -5.56
CA PRO A 7 -3.32 -3.61 -4.90
C PRO A 7 -1.85 -3.47 -4.48
N ASP A 8 -1.11 -4.56 -4.27
CA ASP A 8 0.33 -4.55 -3.94
C ASP A 8 1.26 -4.56 -5.16
N SER A 9 0.76 -4.97 -6.34
CA SER A 9 1.59 -5.17 -7.53
C SER A 9 2.36 -3.92 -8.02
N TRP A 10 1.90 -2.72 -7.69
CA TRP A 10 2.59 -1.46 -8.03
C TRP A 10 3.94 -1.31 -7.32
N ARG A 11 4.13 -1.93 -6.14
CA ARG A 11 5.39 -1.84 -5.37
C ARG A 11 6.58 -2.44 -6.11
N SER A 12 6.32 -3.31 -7.10
CA SER A 12 7.35 -3.90 -7.97
C SER A 12 7.80 -3.00 -9.12
N LYS A 13 7.19 -1.81 -9.28
CA LYS A 13 7.47 -0.88 -10.38
C LYS A 13 8.34 0.29 -9.89
N PRO A 14 9.08 0.97 -10.77
CA PRO A 14 9.75 2.21 -10.42
C PRO A 14 8.72 3.26 -9.96
N ILE A 15 8.98 3.88 -8.81
CA ILE A 15 8.16 4.95 -8.23
C ILE A 15 9.02 6.17 -7.97
N VAL A 16 8.39 7.35 -7.96
CA VAL A 16 9.03 8.64 -7.67
C VAL A 16 8.22 9.36 -6.61
N GLN A 17 8.83 10.32 -5.90
CA GLN A 17 8.17 11.15 -4.88
C GLN A 17 7.63 10.37 -3.66
N VAL A 18 8.18 9.19 -3.38
CA VAL A 18 7.86 8.45 -2.16
C VAL A 18 8.93 8.76 -1.10
N PRO A 19 8.54 9.10 0.14
CA PRO A 19 9.50 9.30 1.22
C PRO A 19 10.28 8.03 1.55
N ASP A 20 11.55 8.18 1.91
CA ASP A 20 12.33 7.12 2.54
C ASP A 20 11.92 7.01 4.02
N TYR A 21 11.13 5.98 4.35
CA TYR A 21 10.77 5.69 5.73
C TYR A 21 11.95 5.01 6.44
N PRO A 22 12.48 5.58 7.53
CA PRO A 22 13.67 5.04 8.21
C PRO A 22 13.42 3.70 8.90
N GLU A 23 12.18 3.43 9.28
CA GLU A 23 11.79 2.24 10.04
C GLU A 23 10.72 1.43 9.27
N PRO A 24 11.13 0.41 8.51
CA PRO A 24 10.21 -0.34 7.64
C PRO A 24 9.19 -1.15 8.44
N ALA A 25 9.53 -1.56 9.67
CA ALA A 25 8.61 -2.27 10.56
C ALA A 25 7.45 -1.38 11.02
N ALA A 26 7.74 -0.13 11.40
CA ALA A 26 6.70 0.83 11.79
C ALA A 26 5.78 1.19 10.60
N LEU A 27 6.34 1.28 9.38
CA LEU A 27 5.54 1.47 8.16
C LEU A 27 4.54 0.32 7.97
N ALA A 28 5.01 -0.93 8.07
CA ALA A 28 4.17 -2.12 7.93
C ALA A 28 3.08 -2.18 9.02
N GLU A 29 3.41 -1.86 10.27
CA GLU A 29 2.44 -1.83 11.38
C GLU A 29 1.32 -0.81 11.12
N VAL A 30 1.67 0.38 10.61
CA VAL A 30 0.69 1.42 10.28
C VAL A 30 -0.18 1.01 9.10
N GLU A 31 0.40 0.43 8.04
CA GLU A 31 -0.34 -0.10 6.89
C GLU A 31 -1.34 -1.19 7.30
N ASP A 32 -0.90 -2.15 8.13
CA ASP A 32 -1.74 -3.21 8.68
C ASP A 32 -2.90 -2.63 9.50
N LYS A 33 -2.61 -1.67 10.38
CA LYS A 33 -3.63 -1.02 11.21
C LYS A 33 -4.65 -0.28 10.35
N LEU A 34 -4.22 0.49 9.35
CA LEU A 34 -5.12 1.23 8.45
C LEU A 34 -6.03 0.30 7.65
N SER A 35 -5.56 -0.89 7.28
CA SER A 35 -6.38 -1.88 6.56
C SER A 35 -7.62 -2.36 7.34
N THR A 36 -7.61 -2.20 8.67
CA THR A 36 -8.71 -2.62 9.55
C THR A 36 -9.81 -1.56 9.71
N PHE A 37 -9.55 -0.32 9.29
CA PHE A 37 -10.50 0.77 9.45
C PHE A 37 -11.60 0.75 8.37
N PRO A 38 -12.80 1.25 8.69
CA PRO A 38 -13.87 1.35 7.70
C PRO A 38 -13.45 2.27 6.55
N PRO A 39 -13.90 1.99 5.31
CA PRO A 39 -13.58 2.83 4.17
C PRO A 39 -14.24 4.19 4.31
N LEU A 40 -13.58 5.24 3.78
CA LEU A 40 -14.11 6.62 3.82
C LEU A 40 -15.30 6.82 2.87
N VAL A 41 -15.42 5.97 1.84
CA VAL A 41 -16.49 6.01 0.86
C VAL A 41 -17.00 4.59 0.60
N PHE A 42 -18.28 4.47 0.24
CA PHE A 42 -18.87 3.22 -0.18
C PHE A 42 -18.85 3.13 -1.70
N ALA A 43 -18.62 1.93 -2.24
CA ALA A 43 -18.53 1.69 -3.69
C ALA A 43 -19.90 1.54 -4.39
N GLY A 44 -20.98 1.99 -3.75
CA GLY A 44 -22.38 1.86 -4.21
C GLY A 44 -22.91 3.13 -4.85
#